data_AF-A0A929BP79-F1
#
_entry.id   AF-A0A929BP79-F1
#
_cell.length_a   1.000
_cell.length_b   1.000
_cell.length_c   1.000
_cell.angle_alpha   90.00
_cell.angle_beta   90.00
_cell.angle_gamma   90.00
#
_symmetry.space_group_name_H-M   'P 1'
#
loop_
_entity.id
_entity.type
_entity.pdbx_description
1 polymer ?
#
loop_
_entity_poly.entity_id
_entity_poly.type
_entity_poly.pdbx_seq_one_letter_code
_entity_poly.pdbx_strand_id
1 'polypeptide(L)' 'PEVLVVGTGAYGMMRVTEETRRALETAGIRLIAAPTAEAVKTYNELREETRVAAALHLTC' A
#
# COMPACT_ATOMS: atom_id res chain seq x y z
N PRO A 1 -5.32 -4.38 -9.61
CA PRO A 1 -4.52 -5.32 -8.77
C PRO A 1 -5.47 -5.92 -7.73
N GLU A 2 -5.13 -7.07 -7.15
CA GLU A 2 -5.87 -7.67 -6.04
C GLU A 2 -5.48 -7.01 -4.71
N VAL A 3 -4.19 -6.67 -4.56
CA VAL A 3 -3.65 -5.97 -3.40
C VAL A 3 -2.93 -4.69 -3.83
N LEU A 4 -3.17 -3.59 -3.12
CA LEU A 4 -2.40 -2.36 -3.20
C LEU A 4 -1.61 -2.15 -1.90
N VAL A 5 -0.30 -2.11 -1.99
CA VAL A 5 0.60 -1.77 -0.88
C VAL A 5 1.01 -0.29 -1.00
N VAL A 6 0.75 0.50 0.04
CA VAL A 6 1.08 1.93 0.09
C VAL A 6 2.18 2.17 1.11
N GLY A 7 3.33 2.66 0.63
CA GLY A 7 4.40 3.17 1.48
C GLY A 7 4.09 4.59 1.93
N THR A 8 3.93 4.81 3.23
CA THR A 8 3.52 6.09 3.82
C THR A 8 4.68 7.06 4.07
N GLY A 9 5.83 6.80 3.47
CA GLY A 9 7.04 7.59 3.63
C GLY A 9 8.04 6.94 4.59
N ALA A 10 9.25 7.50 4.62
CA ALA A 10 10.31 7.05 5.52
C ALA A 10 9.92 7.21 7.01
N TYR A 11 9.10 8.22 7.31
CA TYR A 11 8.60 8.52 8.65
C TYR A 11 7.12 8.19 8.84
N GLY A 12 6.46 7.62 7.83
CA GLY A 12 5.06 7.22 7.91
C GLY A 12 4.05 8.37 8.08
N MET A 13 4.40 9.58 7.63
CA MET A 13 3.57 10.78 7.85
C MET A 13 2.43 10.91 6.85
N MET A 14 2.55 10.30 5.67
CA MET A 14 1.49 10.28 4.67
C MET A 14 0.32 9.43 5.16
N ARG A 15 -0.90 9.98 5.13
CA ARG A 15 -2.12 9.30 5.55
C ARG A 15 -2.97 8.94 4.34
N VAL A 16 -3.42 7.69 4.27
CA VAL A 16 -4.48 7.29 3.34
C VAL A 16 -5.82 7.74 3.95
N THR A 17 -6.57 8.56 3.21
CA THR A 17 -7.88 9.06 3.66
C THR A 17 -8.92 7.95 3.66
N GLU A 18 -9.97 8.12 4.46
CA GLU A 18 -11.10 7.18 4.48
C GLU A 18 -11.82 7.09 3.12
N GLU A 19 -11.88 8.18 2.37
CA GLU A 19 -12.42 8.19 1.01
C GLU A 19 -11.63 7.24 0.10
N THR A 20 -10.30 7.33 0.12
CA THR A 20 -9.44 6.42 -0.65
C THR A 20 -9.60 4.96 -0.20
N ARG A 21 -9.70 4.71 1.12
CA ARG A 21 -9.93 3.35 1.65
C ARG A 21 -11.23 2.75 1.12
N ARG A 22 -12.33 3.51 1.19
CA ARG A 22 -13.66 3.09 0.70
C ARG A 22 -13.68 2.87 -0.80
N ALA A 23 -13.02 3.74 -1.56
CA ALA A 23 -12.92 3.59 -3.01
C ALA A 23 -12.18 2.29 -3.39
N LEU A 24 -11.09 1.96 -2.70
CA LEU A 24 -10.35 0.71 -2.90
C LEU A 24 -11.16 -0.52 -2.49
N GLU A 25 -11.83 -0.46 -1.34
CA GLU A 25 -12.71 -1.55 -0.88
C GLU A 25 -13.86 -1.81 -1.85
N THR A 26 -14.52 -0.75 -2.34
CA THR A 26 -15.60 -0.84 -3.33
C THR A 26 -15.10 -1.43 -4.66
N ALA A 27 -13.84 -1.17 -5.01
CA ALA A 27 -13.19 -1.76 -6.18
C ALA A 27 -12.69 -3.20 -5.95
N GLY A 28 -12.90 -3.79 -4.76
CA GLY A 28 -12.42 -5.12 -4.39
C GLY A 28 -10.90 -5.20 -4.21
N ILE A 29 -10.24 -4.07 -3.94
CA ILE A 29 -8.78 -3.99 -3.78
C ILE A 29 -8.44 -3.98 -2.29
N ARG A 30 -7.69 -4.98 -1.84
CA ARG A 30 -7.16 -4.99 -0.47
C ARG A 30 -6.07 -3.94 -0.34
N LEU A 31 -6.22 -3.02 0.61
CA LEU A 31 -5.20 -2.02 0.94
C LEU A 31 -4.32 -2.47 2.11
N ILE A 32 -3.01 -2.34 1.95
CA ILE A 32 -2.01 -2.42 3.04
C ILE A 32 -1.25 -1.09 3.05
N ALA A 33 -1.25 -0.37 4.18
CA ALA A 33 -0.51 0.88 4.31
C ALA A 33 0.46 0.79 5.48
N ALA A 34 1.75 1.04 5.22
CA ALA A 34 2.83 0.91 6.19
C ALA A 34 3.98 1.89 5.85
N PRO A 35 4.89 2.20 6.79
CA PRO A 35 6.14 2.90 6.47
C PRO A 35 6.84 2.25 5.28
N THR A 36 7.45 3.06 4.40
CA THR A 36 7.90 2.60 3.09
C THR A 36 8.87 1.42 3.15
N ALA A 37 9.72 1.35 4.17
CA ALA A 37 10.63 0.22 4.38
C ALA A 37 9.89 -1.11 4.62
N GLU A 38 8.76 -1.08 5.33
CA GLU A 38 7.92 -2.25 5.59
C GLU A 38 7.06 -2.58 4.36
N ALA A 39 6.48 -1.55 3.73
CA ALA A 39 5.70 -1.69 2.51
C ALA A 39 6.48 -2.42 1.39
N VAL A 40 7.77 -2.12 1.22
CA VAL A 40 8.62 -2.81 0.24
C VAL A 40 8.79 -4.30 0.58
N LYS A 41 8.96 -4.65 1.86
CA LYS A 41 9.06 -6.07 2.28
C LYS A 41 7.77 -6.81 1.99
N THR A 42 6.63 -6.24 2.38
CA THR A 42 5.32 -6.84 2.14
C THR A 42 5.02 -6.99 0.65
N TYR A 43 5.35 -5.99 -0.18
CA TYR A 43 5.21 -6.12 -1.62
C TYR A 43 6.05 -7.29 -2.17
N ASN A 44 7.30 -7.40 -1.71
CA ASN A 44 8.21 -8.45 -2.17
C ASN A 44 7.76 -9.86 -1.78
N GLU A 45 7.12 -10.02 -0.64
CA GLU A 45 6.50 -11.29 -0.23
C GLU A 45 5.27 -11.60 -1.10
N LEU A 46 4.39 -10.61 -1.30
CA LEU A 46 3.12 -10.82 -2.01
C LEU A 46 3.25 -10.95 -3.53
N ARG A 47 4.31 -10.39 -4.15
CA ARG A 47 4.44 -10.36 -5.62
C ARG A 47 4.52 -11.74 -6.27
N GLU A 48 4.89 -12.76 -5.50
CA GLU A 48 5.03 -14.13 -5.98
C GLU A 48 3.71 -14.91 -5.88
N GLU A 49 2.75 -14.43 -5.08
CA GLU A 49 1.50 -15.13 -4.75
C GLU A 49 0.25 -14.48 -5.37
N THR A 50 0.25 -13.15 -5.56
CA THR A 50 -0.94 -12.41 -6.00
C THR A 50 -0.60 -11.23 -6.90
N ARG A 51 -1.60 -10.73 -7.64
CA ARG A 51 -1.51 -9.52 -8.46
C ARG A 51 -1.43 -8.28 -7.57
N VAL A 52 -0.23 -7.96 -7.09
CA VAL A 52 0.02 -6.81 -6.22
C VAL A 52 0.56 -5.61 -7.00
N ALA A 53 0.15 -4.40 -6.59
CA ALA A 53 0.76 -3.14 -7.00
C ALA A 53 1.27 -2.38 -5.76
N ALA A 54 2.27 -1.51 -5.95
CA ALA A 54 2.77 -0.65 -4.89
C ALA A 54 2.74 0.83 -5.29
N ALA A 55 2.38 1.69 -4.34
CA ALA A 55 2.56 3.14 -4.43
C ALA A 55 3.47 3.57 -3.26
N LEU A 56 4.69 4.00 -3.56
CA LEU A 56 5.72 4.23 -2.55
C LEU A 56 6.05 5.71 -2.47
N HIS A 57 5.69 6.32 -1.35
CA HIS A 57 6.23 7.61 -0.99
C HIS A 57 7.66 7.43 -0.46
N LEU A 58 8.64 8.09 -1.06
CA LEU A 58 10.06 7.84 -0.77
C LEU A 58 10.60 8.70 0.39
N THR A 59 9.97 9.84 0.67
CA THR A 59 10.40 10.82 1.69
C THR A 59 9.38 10.91 2.83
N CYS A 60 9.37 12.02 3.59
CA CYS A 60 8.41 12.27 4.68
C CYS A 60 6.98 12.37 4.16
#